data_AF-A0A816X6L4-F1
#
_entry.id   AF-A0A816X6L4-F1
#
_cell.length_a   1.000
_cell.length_b   1.000
_cell.length_c   1.000
_cell.angle_alpha   90.00
_cell.angle_beta   90.00
_cell.angle_gamma   90.00
#
_symmetry.space_group_name_H-M   'P 1'
#
loop_
_entity.id
_entity.type
_entity.pdbx_description
1 polymer ?
#
loop_
_entity_poly.entity_id
_entity_poly.type
_entity_poly.pdbx_seq_one_letter_code
_entity_poly.pdbx_strand_id
1 'polypeptide(L)' 'MWSTSKNTVSAPKGFLAVYVGQDKVQKKRYLVPISYLSQPSFQALLGKSEEEFGFDHPMGGLTIPCREDTFINVTSRFQ' A
#
# COMPACT_ATOMS: atom_id res chain seq x y z
N MET A 1 -2.96 -27.10 18.02
CA MET A 1 -2.71 -26.34 16.77
C MET A 1 -3.14 -24.91 17.04
N TRP A 2 -2.20 -24.00 17.26
CA TRP A 2 -2.53 -22.61 17.57
C TRP A 2 -2.77 -21.85 16.25
N SER A 3 -3.99 -21.37 16.03
CA SER A 3 -4.29 -20.50 14.90
C SER A 3 -3.97 -19.07 15.30
N THR A 4 -2.84 -18.53 14.85
CA THR A 4 -2.54 -17.10 14.95
C THR A 4 -3.45 -16.35 13.99
N SER A 5 -4.66 -16.00 14.43
CA SER A 5 -5.48 -15.05 13.70
C SER A 5 -4.81 -13.68 13.83
N LYS A 6 -3.93 -13.33 12.87
CA LYS A 6 -3.41 -11.97 12.71
C LYS A 6 -4.63 -11.08 12.56
N ASN A 7 -4.93 -10.27 13.57
CA ASN A 7 -6.00 -9.27 13.52
C ASN A 7 -5.56 -8.12 12.59
N THR A 8 -5.51 -8.39 11.29
CA THR A 8 -5.40 -7.35 10.28
C THR A 8 -6.76 -6.68 10.23
N VAL A 9 -6.89 -5.47 10.80
CA VAL A 9 -8.08 -4.62 10.61
C VAL A 9 -8.39 -4.62 9.11
N SER A 10 -9.46 -5.29 8.69
CA SER A 10 -9.74 -5.47 7.27
C SER A 10 -10.08 -4.11 6.66
N ALA A 11 -9.53 -3.81 5.49
CA ALA A 11 -9.95 -2.62 4.76
C ALA A 11 -11.47 -2.69 4.47
N PRO A 12 -12.21 -1.57 4.59
CA PRO A 12 -13.61 -1.56 4.20
C PRO A 12 -13.75 -1.86 2.70
N LYS A 13 -14.91 -2.40 2.30
CA LYS A 13 -15.18 -2.70 0.88
C LYS A 13 -14.99 -1.44 0.04
N GLY A 14 -14.28 -1.57 -1.08
CA GLY A 14 -13.96 -0.44 -1.96
C GLY A 14 -12.64 0.27 -1.60
N PHE A 15 -11.98 -0.14 -0.52
CA PHE A 15 -10.69 0.40 -0.11
C PHE A 15 -9.62 -0.68 -0.02
N LEU A 16 -8.37 -0.26 -0.17
CA LEU A 16 -7.19 -1.08 -0.07
C LEU A 16 -6.25 -0.53 1.02
N ALA A 17 -5.66 -1.43 1.81
CA ALA A 17 -4.61 -1.07 2.74
C ALA A 17 -3.27 -0.95 2.00
N VAL A 18 -2.65 0.23 2.09
CA VAL A 18 -1.34 0.54 1.51
C VAL A 18 -0.39 0.98 2.63
N TYR A 19 0.79 0.39 2.65
CA TYR A 19 1.86 0.68 3.61
C TYR A 19 2.94 1.48 2.90
N VAL A 20 3.14 2.73 3.32
CA VAL A 20 4.05 3.68 2.68
C VAL A 20 5.24 3.94 3.59
N GLY A 21 6.44 3.83 3.04
CA GLY A 21 7.68 4.12 3.74
C GLY A 21 8.87 3.54 2.99
N GLN A 22 10.01 4.22 3.04
CA GLN A 22 11.26 3.74 2.44
C GLN A 22 11.92 2.66 3.30
N ASP A 23 11.70 2.68 4.61
CA ASP A 23 12.27 1.71 5.54
C ASP A 23 11.38 0.46 5.66
N LYS A 24 12.01 -0.70 5.88
CA LYS A 24 11.28 -1.97 6.01
C LYS A 24 10.55 -2.10 7.34
N VAL A 25 10.99 -1.37 8.38
CA VAL A 25 10.49 -1.45 9.75
C VAL A 25 9.44 -0.36 10.01
N GLN A 26 9.66 0.85 9.51
CA GLN A 26 8.75 1.99 9.71
C GLN A 26 7.93 2.31 8.46
N LYS A 27 6.71 1.75 8.40
CA LYS A 27 5.73 2.03 7.35
C LYS A 27 4.43 2.56 7.93
N LYS A 28 3.85 3.55 7.27
CA LYS A 28 2.57 4.13 7.65
C LYS A 28 1.46 3.55 6.79
N ARG A 29 0.35 3.19 7.45
CA ARG A 29 -0.80 2.59 6.79
C ARG A 29 -1.80 3.65 6.31
N TYR A 30 -2.21 3.53 5.05
CA TYR A 30 -3.26 4.31 4.41
C TYR A 30 -4.37 3.39 3.92
N LEU A 31 -5.60 3.91 3.91
CA LEU A 31 -6.70 3.31 3.17
C LEU A 31 -6.95 4.17 1.94
N VAL A 32 -6.77 3.59 0.76
CA VAL A 32 -7.03 4.27 -0.51
C VAL A 32 -8.21 3.63 -1.23
N PRO A 33 -9.03 4.39 -1.97
CA PRO A 33 -10.03 3.82 -2.85
C PRO A 33 -9.40 2.86 -3.86
N ILE A 34 -10.09 1.77 -4.19
CA ILE A 34 -9.66 0.83 -5.23
C ILE A 34 -9.55 1.52 -6.60
N SER A 35 -10.29 2.62 -6.83
CA SER A 35 -10.18 3.44 -8.05
C SER A 35 -8.80 4.05 -8.26
N TYR A 36 -7.93 4.11 -7.25
CA TYR A 36 -6.56 4.58 -7.44
C TYR A 36 -5.75 3.59 -8.28
N LEU A 37 -6.09 2.29 -8.29
CA LEU A 37 -5.39 1.28 -9.08
C LEU A 37 -5.49 1.49 -10.59
N SER A 38 -6.48 2.25 -11.06
CA SER A 38 -6.62 2.62 -12.48
C SER A 38 -5.86 3.90 -12.84
N GLN A 39 -5.26 4.60 -11.88
CA GLN A 39 -4.53 5.84 -12.14
C GLN A 39 -3.10 5.54 -12.58
N PRO A 40 -2.63 6.04 -13.74
CA PRO A 40 -1.29 5.73 -14.26
C PRO A 40 -0.16 6.09 -13.29
N SER A 41 -0.27 7.20 -12.57
CA SER A 41 0.72 7.61 -11.58
C SER A 41 0.72 6.73 -10.33
N PHE A 42 -0.41 6.11 -9.98
CA PHE A 42 -0.45 5.10 -8.92
C PHE A 42 0.16 3.78 -9.40
N GLN A 43 -0.13 3.36 -10.64
CA GLN A 43 0.49 2.18 -11.26
C GLN A 43 2.02 2.30 -11.33
N ALA A 44 2.55 3.50 -11.60
CA ALA A 44 3.99 3.75 -11.53
C ALA A 44 4.59 3.53 -10.13
N LEU A 45 3.83 3.80 -9.06
CA LEU A 45 4.24 3.46 -7.69
C LEU A 45 4.19 1.94 -7.44
N LEU A 46 3.22 1.24 -8.02
CA LEU A 46 3.10 -0.20 -7.94
C LEU A 46 4.25 -0.92 -8.66
N GLY A 47 4.64 -0.45 -9.84
CA GLY A 47 5.80 -1.01 -10.56
C GLY A 47 7.08 -0.96 -9.73
N LYS A 48 7.36 0.18 -9.08
CA LYS A 48 8.49 0.30 -8.13
C LYS A 48 8.39 -0.67 -6.96
N SER A 49 7.16 -0.93 -6.51
CA SER A 49 6.91 -1.83 -5.39
C SER A 49 7.16 -3.28 -5.78
N GLU A 50 6.75 -3.67 -6.98
CA GLU A 50 6.98 -5.00 -7.56
C GLU A 50 8.48 -5.25 -7.79
N GLU A 51 9.22 -4.26 -8.31
CA GLU A 51 10.67 -4.36 -8.50
C GLU A 51 11.43 -4.60 -7.17
N GLU A 52 10.99 -4.00 -6.06
CA GLU A 52 11.69 -4.10 -4.77
C GLU A 52 11.23 -5.28 -3.91
N PHE A 53 9.92 -5.58 -3.90
CA PHE A 53 9.33 -6.57 -2.99
C PHE A 53 8.75 -7.79 -3.71
N GLY A 54 8.64 -7.78 -5.04
CA GLY A 54 7.89 -8.78 -5.79
C GLY A 54 6.44 -8.85 -5.33
N PHE A 55 5.91 -10.07 -5.21
CA PHE A 55 4.54 -10.33 -4.76
C PHE A 55 4.44 -10.71 -3.27
N ASP A 56 5.56 -10.72 -2.53
CA ASP A 56 5.57 -11.14 -1.13
C ASP A 56 5.18 -9.96 -0.22
N HIS A 57 3.95 -10.00 0.27
CA HIS A 57 3.36 -8.95 1.10
C HIS A 57 2.92 -9.51 2.46
N PRO A 58 3.85 -9.68 3.42
CA PRO A 58 3.59 -10.36 4.69
C PRO A 58 2.60 -9.62 5.61
N MET A 59 2.31 -8.35 5.30
CA MET A 59 1.37 -7.49 6.00
C MET A 59 -0.06 -7.57 5.44
N GLY A 60 -0.32 -8.37 4.40
CA GLY A 60 -1.64 -8.56 3.80
C GLY A 60 -2.18 -7.35 3.02
N GLY A 61 -1.30 -6.40 2.66
CA GLY A 61 -1.63 -5.21 1.87
C GLY A 61 -0.42 -4.76 1.05
N LEU A 62 -0.63 -3.82 0.13
CA LEU A 62 0.44 -3.34 -0.76
C LEU A 62 1.45 -2.51 0.04
N THR A 63 2.73 -2.75 -0.19
CA THR A 63 3.80 -1.88 0.31
C THR A 63 4.28 -1.00 -0.84
N ILE A 64 4.35 0.32 -0.64
CA ILE A 64 4.95 1.24 -1.60
C ILE A 64 6.24 1.83 -1.01
N PRO A 65 7.42 1.51 -1.59
CA PRO A 65 8.71 2.03 -1.13
C PRO A 65 8.92 3.45 -1.64
N CYS A 66 8.16 4.39 -1.11
CA CYS A 66 8.35 5.80 -1.40
C CYS A 66 8.24 6.63 -0.12
N ARG A 67 8.72 7.86 -0.22
CA ARG A 67 8.51 8.84 0.84
C ARG A 67 7.02 9.13 0.97
N GLU A 68 6.59 9.35 2.22
CA GLU A 68 5.21 9.70 2.52
C GLU A 68 4.76 10.93 1.73
N ASP A 69 5.62 11.95 1.63
CA ASP A 69 5.35 13.18 0.88
C ASP A 69 5.05 12.91 -0.62
N THR A 70 5.86 12.06 -1.27
CA THR A 70 5.62 11.63 -2.65
C THR A 70 4.26 10.94 -2.81
N PHE A 71 3.92 10.02 -1.91
CA PHE A 71 2.65 9.31 -1.95
C PHE A 71 1.46 10.26 -1.82
N ILE A 72 1.52 11.20 -0.86
CA ILE A 72 0.47 12.21 -0.66
C ILE A 72 0.33 13.10 -1.90
N ASN A 73 1.43 13.56 -2.49
CA ASN A 73 1.41 14.41 -3.68
C ASN A 73 0.86 13.71 -4.93
N VAL A 74 1.07 12.39 -5.06
CA VAL A 74 0.48 11.60 -6.15
C VAL A 74 -1.01 11.40 -5.91
N THR A 75 -1.39 11.01 -4.69
CA THR A 75 -2.77 10.65 -4.34
C THR A 75 -3.70 11.84 -4.20
N SER A 76 -3.20 13.04 -3.89
CA SER A 76 -4.00 14.28 -3.84
C SER A 76 -4.61 14.66 -5.19
N ARG A 77 -4.06 14.12 -6.29
CA ARG A 77 -4.53 14.38 -7.67
C ARG A 77 -5.72 13.51 -8.07
N PHE A 78 -6.12 12.56 -7.24
CA PHE A 78 -7.18 11.59 -7.52
C PHE A 78 -8.47 11.84 -6.73
N GLN A 79 -8.52 12.97 -6.00
CA GLN A 79 -9.70 13.39 -5.23
C GLN A 79 -10.84 13.87 -6.12
#